data_AF-A0A367KQK9-F1
#
_entry.id   AF-A0A367KQK9-F1
#
_cell.length_a   1.000
_cell.length_b   1.000
_cell.length_c   1.000
_cell.angle_alpha   90.00
_cell.angle_beta   90.00
_cell.angle_gamma   90.00
#
_symmetry.space_group_name_H-M   'P 1'
#
loop_
_entity.id
_entity.type
_entity.pdbx_description
1 polymer ?
#
loop_
_entity_poly.entity_id
_entity_poly.type
_entity_poly.pdbx_seq_one_letter_code
_entity_poly.pdbx_strand_id
1 'polypeptide(L)'
;MLLLPFELQLLILDYIKQDNHLDLGPLAQTCTYYATIVGDRFNWKQTVTVLQNKQSSSDYLIYALRHSTLCTRRLQAIVDTPHMVCRILERQKSEKTMNALIVMIPFLSHTDLFNTLSHFPQTSLSHISIRDSMHDGDTIQDQQPILTEFLLRTLYPSQSTLKILDIPSFPSHLLRHALFPAVHSLHIALTGPEQDFWRQFKQMFPNLIELKLTLDKSHVPLFKSLLQDIALFPWIKRLSVTSLESPKHYLSRQELKASLLQLQGLNRITAGWDMIAL
;
A
#
# COMPACT_ATOMS: atom_id res chain seq x y z
N MET A 1 10.88 1.52 36.07
CA MET A 1 9.65 1.96 36.74
C MET A 1 9.25 3.28 36.08
N LEU A 2 8.26 3.26 35.18
CA LEU A 2 7.86 4.46 34.41
C LEU A 2 6.94 5.31 35.29
N LEU A 3 7.41 6.51 35.65
CA LEU A 3 6.62 7.51 36.39
C LEU A 3 5.55 8.11 35.46
N LEU A 4 4.32 8.22 35.97
CA LEU A 4 3.22 8.86 35.25
C LEU A 4 3.51 10.35 35.01
N PRO A 5 3.02 10.96 33.91
CA PRO A 5 3.12 12.40 33.69
C PRO A 5 2.53 13.20 34.86
N PHE A 6 3.15 14.33 35.20
CA PHE A 6 2.85 15.10 36.40
C PHE A 6 1.40 15.62 36.44
N GLU A 7 0.88 16.03 35.30
CA GLU A 7 -0.50 16.50 35.11
C GLU A 7 -1.52 15.39 35.44
N LEU A 8 -1.14 14.12 35.20
CA LEU A 8 -1.96 12.94 35.44
C LEU A 8 -1.93 12.52 36.91
N GLN A 9 -0.78 12.72 37.58
CA GLN A 9 -0.66 12.53 39.03
C GLN A 9 -1.57 13.53 39.77
N LEU A 10 -1.65 14.78 39.30
CA LEU A 10 -2.51 15.81 39.87
C LEU A 10 -4.02 15.51 39.68
N LEU A 11 -4.42 15.07 38.50
CA LEU A 11 -5.81 14.65 38.22
C LEU A 11 -6.26 13.45 39.07
N ILE A 12 -5.37 12.48 39.29
CA ILE A 12 -5.61 11.33 40.17
C ILE A 12 -5.74 11.79 41.63
N LEU A 13 -4.88 12.71 42.08
CA LEU A 13 -4.92 13.25 43.44
C LEU A 13 -6.18 14.08 43.71
N ASP A 14 -6.65 14.85 42.73
CA ASP A 14 -7.90 15.62 42.84
C ASP A 14 -9.13 14.70 42.89
N TYR A 15 -9.15 13.61 42.11
CA TYR A 15 -10.23 12.63 42.12
C TYR A 15 -10.30 11.83 43.43
N ILE A 16 -9.15 11.46 44.00
CA ILE A 16 -9.05 10.76 45.30
C ILE A 16 -9.47 11.67 46.47
N LYS A 17 -9.30 12.99 46.35
CA LYS A 17 -9.61 13.95 47.42
C LYS A 17 -11.09 14.21 47.61
N GLN A 18 -11.93 13.93 46.61
CA GLN A 18 -13.34 14.33 46.64
C GLN A 18 -14.30 13.26 47.11
N ASP A 19 -13.97 11.96 47.06
CA ASP A 19 -14.88 10.93 47.58
C ASP A 19 -14.15 9.71 48.17
N ASN A 20 -14.63 9.33 49.35
CA ASN A 20 -14.27 8.12 50.06
C ASN A 20 -14.46 6.87 49.19
N HIS A 21 -13.41 6.04 49.15
CA HIS A 21 -13.42 4.57 49.05
C HIS A 21 -14.50 3.88 48.19
N LEU A 22 -14.01 3.16 47.17
CA LEU A 22 -14.56 1.91 46.58
C LEU A 22 -15.14 1.93 45.16
N ASP A 23 -14.97 2.97 44.36
CA ASP A 23 -15.03 2.78 42.91
C ASP A 23 -13.73 3.21 42.22
N LEU A 24 -12.77 2.29 42.23
CA LEU A 24 -11.55 2.40 41.45
C LEU A 24 -11.78 2.01 39.99
N GLY A 25 -12.99 1.60 39.60
CA GLY A 25 -13.34 1.23 38.23
C GLY A 25 -13.06 2.35 37.22
N PRO A 26 -13.53 3.59 37.45
CA PRO A 26 -13.24 4.73 36.60
C PRO A 26 -11.75 5.06 36.52
N LEU A 27 -11.02 4.94 37.64
CA LEU A 27 -9.59 5.23 37.69
C LEU A 27 -8.76 4.14 36.99
N ALA A 28 -9.11 2.86 37.17
CA ALA A 28 -8.51 1.73 36.49
C ALA A 28 -8.83 1.73 34.99
N GLN A 29 -10.05 2.08 34.59
CA GLN A 29 -10.40 2.30 33.19
C GLN A 29 -9.61 3.46 32.61
N THR A 30 -9.47 4.57 33.34
CA THR A 30 -8.67 5.72 32.91
C THR A 30 -7.18 5.35 32.80
N CYS A 31 -6.61 4.63 33.76
CA CYS A 31 -5.23 4.16 33.70
C CYS A 31 -5.02 3.12 32.58
N THR A 32 -5.98 2.23 32.33
CA THR A 32 -5.93 1.26 31.21
C THR A 32 -6.05 1.98 29.87
N TYR A 33 -6.96 2.94 29.78
CA TYR A 33 -7.15 3.84 28.64
C TYR A 33 -5.86 4.62 28.35
N TYR A 34 -5.22 5.20 29.37
CA TYR A 34 -3.96 5.93 29.21
C TYR A 34 -2.75 5.01 29.00
N ALA A 35 -2.70 3.82 29.58
CA ALA A 35 -1.65 2.84 29.29
C ALA A 35 -1.73 2.38 27.82
N THR A 36 -2.95 2.23 27.29
CA THR A 36 -3.20 1.98 25.87
C THR A 36 -2.72 3.18 25.03
N ILE A 37 -3.10 4.41 25.40
CA ILE A 37 -2.63 5.65 24.75
C ILE A 37 -1.10 5.79 24.77
N VAL A 38 -0.44 5.50 25.89
CA VAL A 38 1.01 5.67 26.06
C VAL A 38 1.78 4.58 25.34
N GLY A 39 1.31 3.33 25.39
CA GLY A 39 1.83 2.23 24.57
C GLY A 39 1.70 2.52 23.08
N ASP A 40 0.55 3.08 22.68
CA ASP A 40 0.30 3.57 21.33
C ASP A 40 1.24 4.72 20.97
N ARG A 41 1.47 5.70 21.85
CA ARG A 41 2.33 6.86 21.56
C ARG A 41 3.79 6.49 21.28
N PHE A 42 4.32 5.44 21.90
CA PHE A 42 5.67 4.93 21.62
C PHE A 42 5.73 4.16 20.29
N ASN A 43 4.67 3.39 19.99
CA ASN A 43 4.52 2.72 18.69
C ASN A 43 4.29 3.69 17.54
N TRP A 44 3.57 4.80 17.75
CA TRP A 44 3.20 5.73 16.69
C TRP A 44 4.39 6.54 16.14
N LYS A 45 5.58 6.50 16.75
CA LYS A 45 6.83 6.98 16.12
C LYS A 45 7.37 6.01 15.05
N GLN A 46 7.01 4.73 15.13
CA GLN A 46 7.51 3.68 14.26
C GLN A 46 6.44 3.19 13.29
N THR A 47 5.26 2.85 13.79
CA THR A 47 4.13 2.32 13.01
C THR A 47 2.81 2.82 13.57
N VAL A 48 1.96 3.34 12.69
CA VAL A 48 0.56 3.65 12.99
C VAL A 48 -0.29 2.65 12.23
N THR A 49 -1.15 1.92 12.94
CA THR A 49 -2.11 0.98 12.36
C THR A 49 -3.52 1.49 12.61
N VAL A 50 -4.27 1.76 11.54
CA VAL A 50 -5.66 2.20 11.61
C VAL A 50 -6.56 1.05 11.15
N LEU A 51 -7.39 0.54 12.06
CA LEU A 51 -8.40 -0.47 11.77
C LEU A 51 -9.76 0.15 12.07
N GLN A 52 -10.51 0.53 11.03
CA GLN A 52 -11.84 1.09 11.21
C GLN A 52 -12.86 -0.06 11.29
N ASN A 53 -13.42 -0.28 12.47
CA ASN A 53 -14.57 -1.16 12.65
C ASN A 53 -15.86 -0.32 12.62
N LYS A 54 -16.90 -0.79 11.94
CA LYS A 54 -18.18 -0.06 11.72
C LYS A 54 -18.90 0.36 13.01
N GLN A 55 -18.49 -0.17 14.16
CA GLN A 55 -19.09 0.08 15.47
C GLN A 55 -18.33 1.07 16.35
N SER A 56 -17.16 1.56 15.94
CA SER A 56 -16.29 2.39 16.78
C SER A 56 -16.21 3.82 16.25
N SER A 57 -16.59 4.80 17.07
CA SER A 57 -16.37 6.22 16.75
C SER A 57 -14.87 6.49 16.60
N SER A 58 -14.48 7.03 15.44
CA SER A 58 -13.10 7.45 15.15
C SER A 58 -12.76 8.82 15.76
N ASP A 59 -13.68 9.44 16.50
CA ASP A 59 -13.54 10.80 17.03
C ASP A 59 -12.39 10.92 18.03
N TYR A 60 -12.15 9.87 18.83
CA TYR A 60 -11.01 9.81 19.74
C TYR A 60 -9.67 9.75 18.99
N LEU A 61 -9.58 8.93 17.94
CA LEU A 61 -8.38 8.84 17.09
C LEU A 61 -8.12 10.18 16.39
N ILE A 62 -9.18 10.82 15.90
CA ILE A 62 -9.14 12.17 15.35
C ILE A 62 -8.63 13.18 16.39
N TYR A 63 -9.13 13.10 17.62
CA TYR A 63 -8.72 14.00 18.70
C TYR A 63 -7.26 13.77 19.12
N ALA A 64 -6.84 12.53 19.28
CA ALA A 64 -5.46 12.16 19.62
C ALA A 64 -4.49 12.58 18.50
N LEU A 65 -4.85 12.33 17.24
CA LEU A 65 -4.12 12.81 16.08
C LEU A 65 -4.05 14.34 16.10
N ARG A 66 -5.16 15.04 16.45
CA ARG A 66 -5.22 16.51 16.49
C ARG A 66 -4.21 17.16 17.43
N HIS A 67 -3.93 16.53 18.55
CA HIS A 67 -3.15 17.11 19.65
C HIS A 67 -1.76 16.47 19.82
N SER A 68 -1.25 15.75 18.81
CA SER A 68 0.03 15.05 18.88
C SER A 68 0.97 15.43 17.73
N THR A 69 2.28 15.41 18.01
CA THR A 69 3.39 15.66 17.07
C THR A 69 3.83 14.36 16.41
N LEU A 70 2.89 13.67 15.74
CA LEU A 70 3.14 12.31 15.27
C LEU A 70 3.89 12.26 13.96
N CYS A 71 5.09 11.70 14.04
CA CYS A 71 5.95 11.42 12.92
C CYS A 71 6.19 9.92 12.91
N THR A 72 5.39 9.20 12.10
CA THR A 72 5.48 7.75 11.94
C THR A 72 6.30 7.40 10.72
N ARG A 73 7.13 6.36 10.85
CA ARG A 73 7.87 5.77 9.73
C ARG A 73 6.98 4.88 8.86
N ARG A 74 5.94 4.28 9.44
CA ARG A 74 5.05 3.34 8.75
C ARG A 74 3.59 3.67 9.04
N LEU A 75 2.78 3.74 8.00
CA LEU A 75 1.33 3.82 8.10
C LEU A 75 0.73 2.53 7.50
N GLN A 76 -0.06 1.84 8.30
CA GLN A 76 -0.89 0.71 7.88
C GLN A 76 -2.35 1.09 8.14
N ALA A 77 -3.23 0.94 7.16
CA ALA A 77 -4.64 1.31 7.32
C ALA A 77 -5.54 0.33 6.59
N ILE A 78 -6.61 -0.10 7.25
CA ILE A 78 -7.75 -0.79 6.65
C ILE A 78 -8.97 0.02 7.07
N VAL A 79 -9.51 0.81 6.14
CA VAL A 79 -10.55 1.80 6.44
C VAL A 79 -11.60 1.85 5.34
N ASP A 80 -12.85 2.12 5.72
CA ASP A 80 -13.96 2.26 4.76
C ASP A 80 -13.91 3.60 4.02
N THR A 81 -13.23 4.61 4.59
CA THR A 81 -13.11 5.96 4.02
C THR A 81 -11.69 6.51 4.17
N PRO A 82 -11.19 7.32 3.23
CA PRO A 82 -9.79 7.76 3.23
C PRO A 82 -9.50 8.85 4.27
N HIS A 83 -10.53 9.48 4.87
CA HIS A 83 -10.41 10.66 5.73
C HIS A 83 -9.34 10.55 6.82
N MET A 84 -9.24 9.39 7.47
CA MET A 84 -8.26 9.21 8.54
C MET A 84 -6.83 9.13 8.01
N VAL A 85 -6.63 8.40 6.91
CA VAL A 85 -5.34 8.29 6.24
C VAL A 85 -4.90 9.67 5.75
N CYS A 86 -5.80 10.43 5.13
CA CYS A 86 -5.51 11.77 4.63
C CYS A 86 -5.04 12.71 5.75
N ARG A 87 -5.73 12.71 6.89
CA ARG A 87 -5.33 13.54 8.05
C ARG A 87 -3.98 13.16 8.62
N ILE A 88 -3.61 11.88 8.61
CA ILE A 88 -2.28 11.44 9.04
C ILE A 88 -1.22 11.97 8.05
N LEU A 89 -1.44 11.81 6.74
CA LEU A 89 -0.52 12.29 5.70
C LEU A 89 -0.33 13.81 5.74
N GLU A 90 -1.42 14.57 5.92
CA GLU A 90 -1.39 16.03 6.10
C GLU A 90 -0.45 16.46 7.22
N ARG A 91 -0.50 15.76 8.36
CA ARG A 91 0.32 16.06 9.54
C ARG A 91 1.79 15.67 9.37
N GLN A 92 2.07 14.71 8.50
CA GLN A 92 3.43 14.29 8.19
C GLN A 92 4.17 15.23 7.24
N LYS A 93 3.50 16.24 6.68
CA LYS A 93 4.09 17.18 5.70
C LYS A 93 5.43 17.76 6.14
N SER A 94 5.61 18.03 7.43
CA SER A 94 6.83 18.64 7.98
C SER A 94 7.99 17.67 8.14
N GLU A 95 7.74 16.36 8.18
CA GLU A 95 8.75 15.35 8.49
C GLU A 95 8.74 14.22 7.47
N LYS A 96 9.75 14.19 6.59
CA LYS A 96 9.99 13.15 5.57
C LYS A 96 10.46 11.82 6.18
N THR A 97 9.71 11.32 7.16
CA THR A 97 10.09 10.16 7.97
C THR A 97 9.39 8.88 7.53
N MET A 98 8.28 8.98 6.79
CA MET A 98 7.56 7.81 6.30
C MET A 98 8.38 7.06 5.25
N ASN A 99 8.63 5.78 5.52
CA ASN A 99 9.25 4.85 4.60
C ASN A 99 8.30 3.73 4.16
N ALA A 100 7.11 3.60 4.75
CA ALA A 100 6.14 2.60 4.36
C ALA A 100 4.69 3.10 4.49
N LEU A 101 3.93 2.96 3.41
CA LEU A 101 2.50 3.29 3.34
C LEU A 101 1.74 2.07 2.82
N ILE A 102 0.86 1.49 3.64
CA ILE A 102 0.09 0.29 3.29
C ILE A 102 -1.37 0.58 3.63
N VAL A 103 -2.20 0.72 2.61
CA VAL A 103 -3.57 1.20 2.75
C VAL A 103 -4.50 0.28 1.97
N MET A 104 -5.51 -0.24 2.67
CA MET A 104 -6.63 -0.95 2.10
C MET A 104 -7.88 -0.09 2.28
N ILE A 105 -8.43 0.39 1.18
CA ILE A 105 -9.61 1.27 1.12
C ILE A 105 -10.48 0.88 -0.07
N PRO A 106 -11.79 1.17 -0.08
CA PRO A 106 -12.61 0.90 -1.26
C PRO A 106 -12.05 1.56 -2.53
N PHE A 107 -12.11 0.88 -3.68
CA PHE A 107 -11.57 1.38 -4.94
C PHE A 107 -12.04 2.80 -5.28
N LEU A 108 -13.31 3.11 -5.03
CA LEU A 108 -13.90 4.43 -5.26
C LEU A 108 -13.19 5.58 -4.50
N SER A 109 -12.45 5.27 -3.44
CA SER A 109 -11.69 6.23 -2.64
C SER A 109 -10.21 6.32 -3.00
N HIS A 110 -9.71 5.51 -3.94
CA HIS A 110 -8.30 5.53 -4.33
C HIS A 110 -7.89 6.90 -4.88
N THR A 111 -8.76 7.52 -5.68
CA THR A 111 -8.58 8.88 -6.23
C THR A 111 -8.27 9.91 -5.16
N ASP A 112 -9.08 9.94 -4.10
CA ASP A 112 -8.95 10.93 -3.03
C ASP A 112 -7.63 10.75 -2.30
N LEU A 113 -7.22 9.49 -2.11
CA LEU A 113 -5.93 9.17 -1.52
C LEU A 113 -4.77 9.60 -2.42
N PHE A 114 -4.81 9.32 -3.72
CA PHE A 114 -3.78 9.78 -4.66
C PHE A 114 -3.69 11.29 -4.70
N ASN A 115 -4.83 11.98 -4.76
CA ASN A 115 -4.89 13.42 -4.71
C ASN A 115 -4.26 13.96 -3.41
N THR A 116 -4.55 13.32 -2.28
CA THR A 116 -3.93 13.68 -1.00
C THR A 116 -2.43 13.46 -1.01
N LEU A 117 -1.94 12.34 -1.53
CA LEU A 117 -0.51 12.05 -1.66
C LEU A 117 0.19 13.01 -2.63
N SER A 118 -0.50 13.55 -3.63
CA SER A 118 0.04 14.63 -4.47
C SER A 118 0.23 15.93 -3.68
N HIS A 119 -0.67 16.26 -2.75
CA HIS A 119 -0.58 17.46 -1.91
C HIS A 119 0.38 17.31 -0.72
N PHE A 120 0.47 16.10 -0.17
CA PHE A 120 1.25 15.74 1.01
C PHE A 120 2.19 14.55 0.70
N PRO A 121 3.16 14.74 -0.21
CA PRO A 121 3.96 13.66 -0.74
C PRO A 121 4.90 13.04 0.27
N GLN A 122 5.08 11.72 0.15
CA GLN A 122 6.07 10.95 0.89
C GLN A 122 7.22 10.59 -0.05
N THR A 123 8.41 11.15 0.17
CA THR A 123 9.52 11.15 -0.80
C THR A 123 10.63 10.15 -0.50
N SER A 124 10.44 9.26 0.47
CA SER A 124 11.46 8.27 0.89
C SER A 124 10.85 6.91 1.18
N LEU A 125 9.80 6.59 0.42
CA LEU A 125 9.09 5.32 0.57
C LEU A 125 9.98 4.17 0.10
N SER A 126 10.07 3.16 0.95
CA SER A 126 10.61 1.83 0.65
C SER A 126 9.52 0.82 0.29
N HIS A 127 8.29 1.07 0.73
CA HIS A 127 7.12 0.24 0.46
C HIS A 127 5.89 1.14 0.31
N ILE A 128 5.22 1.04 -0.84
CA ILE A 128 3.86 1.57 -1.00
C ILE A 128 2.92 0.43 -1.42
N SER A 129 1.80 0.32 -0.72
CA SER A 129 0.71 -0.60 -1.04
C SER A 129 -0.61 0.15 -0.91
N ILE A 130 -1.39 0.25 -2.01
CA ILE A 130 -2.72 0.86 -2.02
C ILE A 130 -3.63 -0.10 -2.75
N ARG A 131 -4.53 -0.75 -2.01
CA ARG A 131 -5.34 -1.87 -2.47
C ARG A 131 -6.80 -1.67 -2.15
N ASP A 132 -7.65 -2.31 -2.94
CA ASP A 132 -9.05 -2.36 -2.57
C ASP A 132 -9.22 -3.27 -1.34
N SER A 133 -10.04 -2.82 -0.40
CA SER A 133 -10.61 -3.64 0.67
C SER A 133 -11.36 -4.89 0.19
N MET A 134 -11.95 -4.87 -1.00
CA MET A 134 -12.83 -5.92 -1.52
C MET A 134 -12.17 -6.78 -2.61
N HIS A 135 -11.60 -6.17 -3.65
CA HIS A 135 -10.89 -6.89 -4.72
C HIS A 135 -9.89 -6.04 -5.52
N ASP A 136 -8.76 -6.62 -5.90
CA ASP A 136 -7.70 -5.93 -6.66
C ASP A 136 -7.91 -5.90 -8.18
N GLY A 137 -9.12 -6.23 -8.65
CA GLY A 137 -9.43 -6.41 -10.07
C GLY A 137 -9.65 -5.12 -10.87
N ASP A 138 -9.91 -3.99 -10.21
CA ASP A 138 -10.26 -2.74 -10.88
C ASP A 138 -9.04 -1.92 -11.29
N THR A 139 -9.13 -1.29 -12.47
CA THR A 139 -8.11 -0.39 -13.02
C THR A 139 -8.65 1.05 -13.11
N ILE A 140 -7.83 2.04 -12.76
CA ILE A 140 -8.22 3.46 -12.90
C ILE A 140 -7.95 3.93 -14.33
N GLN A 141 -8.98 4.39 -15.05
CA GLN A 141 -8.86 4.84 -16.44
C GLN A 141 -8.96 6.37 -16.63
N ASP A 142 -9.82 7.06 -15.87
CA ASP A 142 -10.28 8.42 -16.21
C ASP A 142 -9.66 9.58 -15.39
N GLN A 143 -8.51 9.38 -14.74
CA GLN A 143 -7.97 10.38 -13.80
C GLN A 143 -6.48 10.67 -13.97
N GLN A 144 -6.08 10.77 -15.24
CA GLN A 144 -4.71 10.99 -15.66
C GLN A 144 -3.99 12.14 -14.93
N PRO A 145 -4.60 13.32 -14.69
CA PRO A 145 -3.91 14.42 -14.01
C PRO A 145 -3.53 14.08 -12.57
N ILE A 146 -4.44 13.47 -11.81
CA ILE A 146 -4.20 13.12 -10.39
C ILE A 146 -3.13 12.04 -10.29
N LEU A 147 -3.20 11.02 -11.14
CA LEU A 147 -2.22 9.93 -11.18
C LEU A 147 -0.82 10.44 -11.60
N THR A 148 -0.77 11.39 -12.54
CA THR A 148 0.48 12.02 -12.98
C THR A 148 1.10 12.85 -11.85
N GLU A 149 0.31 13.66 -11.14
CA GLU A 149 0.82 14.40 -9.98
C GLU A 149 1.30 13.48 -8.87
N PHE A 150 0.58 12.38 -8.61
CA PHE A 150 0.98 11.39 -7.63
C PHE A 150 2.33 10.74 -8.00
N LEU A 151 2.48 10.38 -9.28
CA LEU A 151 3.71 9.84 -9.82
C LEU A 151 4.89 10.81 -9.63
N LEU A 152 4.72 12.06 -10.07
CA LEU A 152 5.75 13.10 -10.03
C LEU A 152 6.15 13.50 -8.61
N ARG A 153 5.18 13.57 -7.69
CA ARG A 153 5.41 14.10 -6.35
C ARG A 153 5.72 13.03 -5.31
N THR A 154 5.26 11.80 -5.49
CA THR A 154 5.43 10.72 -4.49
C THR A 154 6.32 9.58 -5.00
N LEU A 155 6.00 9.00 -6.15
CA LEU A 155 6.71 7.80 -6.63
C LEU A 155 8.12 8.13 -7.15
N TYR A 156 8.27 9.12 -8.02
CA TYR A 156 9.57 9.50 -8.59
C TYR A 156 10.58 9.95 -7.52
N PRO A 157 10.21 10.77 -6.53
CA PRO A 157 11.13 11.10 -5.45
C PRO A 157 11.55 9.88 -4.61
N SER A 158 10.70 8.86 -4.53
CA SER A 158 10.99 7.61 -3.82
C SER A 158 11.69 6.55 -4.69
N GLN A 159 11.98 6.82 -5.96
CA GLN A 159 12.36 5.77 -6.93
C GLN A 159 13.62 4.98 -6.54
N SER A 160 14.58 5.62 -5.87
CA SER A 160 15.84 4.99 -5.43
C SER A 160 15.69 4.17 -4.15
N THR A 161 14.68 4.47 -3.33
CA THR A 161 14.44 3.78 -2.04
C THR A 161 13.36 2.71 -2.14
N LEU A 162 12.47 2.82 -3.13
CA LEU A 162 11.31 1.96 -3.28
C LEU A 162 11.72 0.53 -3.61
N LYS A 163 11.28 -0.41 -2.77
CA LYS A 163 11.55 -1.85 -2.91
C LYS A 163 10.30 -2.64 -3.29
N ILE A 164 9.15 -2.17 -2.80
CA ILE A 164 7.83 -2.77 -3.02
C ILE A 164 6.88 -1.68 -3.52
N LEU A 165 6.35 -1.89 -4.72
CA LEU A 165 5.30 -1.06 -5.32
C LEU A 165 4.08 -1.96 -5.57
N ASP A 166 3.06 -1.83 -4.73
CA ASP A 166 1.90 -2.72 -4.70
C ASP A 166 0.60 -1.91 -4.86
N ILE A 167 0.31 -1.46 -6.08
CA ILE A 167 -0.88 -0.66 -6.38
C ILE A 167 -1.59 -1.29 -7.57
N PRO A 168 -2.40 -2.35 -7.33
CA PRO A 168 -3.02 -3.15 -8.38
C PRO A 168 -3.85 -2.33 -9.37
N SER A 169 -4.46 -1.25 -8.92
CA SER A 169 -5.30 -0.38 -9.74
C SER A 169 -4.54 0.67 -10.56
N PHE A 170 -3.23 0.83 -10.33
CA PHE A 170 -2.44 1.88 -10.97
C PHE A 170 -2.04 1.48 -12.39
N PRO A 171 -2.22 2.33 -13.42
CA PRO A 171 -1.88 1.98 -14.79
C PRO A 171 -0.37 1.92 -15.06
N SER A 172 0.14 0.76 -15.50
CA SER A 172 1.56 0.56 -15.82
C SER A 172 2.12 1.49 -16.90
N HIS A 173 1.32 1.93 -17.88
CA HIS A 173 1.79 2.84 -18.91
C HIS A 173 2.23 4.20 -18.37
N LEU A 174 1.77 4.60 -17.18
CA LEU A 174 2.16 5.88 -16.58
C LEU A 174 3.55 5.85 -15.97
N LEU A 175 4.08 4.67 -15.66
CA LEU A 175 5.43 4.55 -15.13
C LEU A 175 6.52 4.71 -16.21
N ARG A 176 6.13 4.88 -17.48
CA ARG A 176 7.09 5.00 -18.59
C ARG A 176 8.14 6.06 -18.31
N HIS A 177 9.37 5.73 -18.67
CA HIS A 177 10.55 6.60 -18.51
C HIS A 177 11.05 6.78 -17.07
N ALA A 178 10.51 6.02 -16.10
CA ALA A 178 11.00 6.01 -14.73
C ALA A 178 11.96 4.85 -14.47
N LEU A 179 12.96 5.05 -13.60
CA LEU A 179 13.88 3.99 -13.20
C LEU A 179 13.71 3.69 -11.70
N PHE A 180 13.28 2.48 -11.39
CA PHE A 180 13.06 1.98 -10.03
C PHE A 180 14.05 0.84 -9.74
N PRO A 181 15.33 1.14 -9.49
CA PRO A 181 16.39 0.14 -9.46
C PRO A 181 16.29 -0.80 -8.26
N ALA A 182 15.65 -0.38 -7.16
CA ALA A 182 15.55 -1.18 -5.94
C ALA A 182 14.27 -2.03 -5.86
N VAL A 183 13.31 -1.84 -6.78
CA VAL A 183 12.03 -2.54 -6.76
C VAL A 183 12.24 -4.00 -7.15
N HIS A 184 11.94 -4.89 -6.20
CA HIS A 184 12.00 -6.34 -6.38
C HIS A 184 10.61 -7.00 -6.39
N SER A 185 9.56 -6.28 -5.96
CA SER A 185 8.18 -6.73 -5.98
C SER A 185 7.28 -5.64 -6.53
N LEU A 186 6.55 -5.94 -7.60
CA LEU A 186 5.65 -5.02 -8.29
C LEU A 186 4.26 -5.64 -8.44
N HIS A 187 3.20 -4.95 -8.01
CA HIS A 187 1.81 -5.23 -8.36
C HIS A 187 1.19 -4.00 -9.00
N ILE A 188 0.71 -4.13 -10.22
CA ILE A 188 0.21 -3.01 -11.02
C ILE A 188 -0.83 -3.44 -12.06
N ALA A 189 -1.67 -2.52 -12.55
CA ALA A 189 -2.57 -2.79 -13.66
C ALA A 189 -1.82 -2.75 -14.99
N LEU A 190 -1.91 -3.83 -15.76
CA LEU A 190 -1.31 -3.92 -17.09
C LEU A 190 -2.09 -3.05 -18.08
N THR A 191 -1.44 -1.99 -18.53
CA THR A 191 -1.96 -1.04 -19.51
C THR A 191 -0.82 -0.55 -20.41
N GLY A 192 -1.14 -0.26 -21.68
CA GLY A 192 -0.22 0.36 -22.63
C GLY A 192 -0.21 -0.31 -24.01
N PRO A 193 0.48 0.31 -25.00
CA PRO A 193 0.69 -0.29 -26.32
C PRO A 193 1.60 -1.51 -26.28
N GLU A 194 1.45 -2.37 -27.29
CA GLU A 194 2.08 -3.69 -27.37
C GLU A 194 3.57 -3.66 -27.70
N GLN A 195 4.03 -2.67 -28.46
CA GLN A 195 5.38 -2.67 -29.03
C GLN A 195 6.47 -2.30 -28.01
N ASP A 196 7.50 -3.16 -27.91
CA ASP A 196 8.68 -3.03 -27.04
C ASP A 196 8.41 -2.77 -25.55
N PHE A 197 7.16 -2.92 -25.12
CA PHE A 197 6.71 -2.59 -23.77
C PHE A 197 7.54 -3.30 -22.70
N TRP A 198 7.71 -4.61 -22.82
CA TRP A 198 8.38 -5.42 -21.80
C TRP A 198 9.88 -5.17 -21.71
N ARG A 199 10.54 -4.83 -22.81
CA ARG A 199 11.97 -4.47 -22.81
C ARG A 199 12.20 -3.15 -22.09
N GLN A 200 11.33 -2.16 -22.33
CA GLN A 200 11.32 -0.91 -21.58
C GLN A 200 10.99 -1.18 -20.11
N PHE A 201 9.98 -2.01 -19.83
CA PHE A 201 9.59 -2.38 -18.47
C PHE A 201 10.75 -3.04 -17.70
N LYS A 202 11.56 -3.87 -18.37
CA LYS A 202 12.80 -4.46 -17.81
C LYS A 202 13.85 -3.43 -17.48
N GLN A 203 14.03 -2.41 -18.32
CA GLN A 203 14.94 -1.30 -18.03
C GLN A 203 14.47 -0.48 -16.84
N MET A 204 13.16 -0.30 -16.66
CA MET A 204 12.57 0.43 -15.55
C MET A 204 12.71 -0.30 -14.21
N PHE A 205 12.61 -1.63 -14.22
CA PHE A 205 12.67 -2.48 -13.03
C PHE A 205 13.76 -3.56 -13.15
N PRO A 206 15.05 -3.20 -13.19
CA PRO A 206 16.13 -4.15 -13.52
C PRO A 206 16.27 -5.30 -12.51
N ASN A 207 15.88 -5.09 -11.25
CA ASN A 207 16.02 -6.05 -10.16
C ASN A 207 14.69 -6.70 -9.74
N LEU A 208 13.69 -6.68 -10.63
CA LEU A 208 12.37 -7.25 -10.35
C LEU A 208 12.50 -8.76 -10.08
N ILE A 209 11.78 -9.29 -9.09
CA ILE A 209 11.75 -10.72 -8.77
C ILE A 209 10.32 -11.24 -8.88
N GLU A 210 9.37 -10.45 -8.38
CA GLU A 210 7.95 -10.77 -8.32
C GLU A 210 7.15 -9.71 -9.09
N LEU A 211 6.46 -10.15 -10.14
CA LEU A 211 5.55 -9.32 -10.94
C LEU A 211 4.13 -9.84 -10.76
N LYS A 212 3.23 -8.97 -10.29
CA LYS A 212 1.79 -9.19 -10.23
C LYS A 212 1.10 -8.19 -11.14
N LEU A 213 0.22 -8.68 -12.00
CA LEU A 213 -0.48 -7.87 -12.98
C LEU A 213 -1.98 -7.97 -12.74
N THR A 214 -2.64 -6.83 -12.55
CA THR A 214 -4.08 -6.74 -12.75
C THR A 214 -4.33 -6.63 -14.26
N LEU A 215 -5.08 -7.57 -14.81
CA LEU A 215 -5.23 -7.77 -16.25
C LEU A 215 -6.68 -7.57 -16.67
N ASP A 216 -6.91 -6.58 -17.53
CA ASP A 216 -8.16 -6.43 -18.26
C ASP A 216 -8.13 -7.22 -19.58
N LYS A 217 -9.31 -7.62 -20.07
CA LYS A 217 -9.48 -8.38 -21.31
C LYS A 217 -8.78 -7.75 -22.52
N SER A 218 -8.82 -6.42 -22.61
CA SER A 218 -8.19 -5.64 -23.69
C SER A 218 -6.66 -5.80 -23.73
N HIS A 219 -6.03 -6.15 -22.60
CA HIS A 219 -4.57 -6.23 -22.47
C HIS A 219 -4.04 -7.68 -22.46
N VAL A 220 -4.90 -8.67 -22.71
CA VAL A 220 -4.50 -10.08 -22.88
C VAL A 220 -3.43 -10.26 -23.96
N PRO A 221 -3.50 -9.62 -25.15
CA PRO A 221 -2.45 -9.76 -26.17
C PRO A 221 -1.08 -9.28 -25.69
N LEU A 222 -1.03 -8.15 -24.98
CA LEU A 222 0.19 -7.62 -24.36
C LEU A 222 0.73 -8.58 -23.29
N PHE A 223 -0.14 -9.21 -22.50
CA PHE A 223 0.28 -10.25 -21.57
C PHE A 223 0.84 -11.49 -22.29
N LYS A 224 0.23 -11.92 -23.39
CA LYS A 224 0.74 -13.05 -24.20
C LYS A 224 2.13 -12.76 -24.76
N SER A 225 2.41 -11.51 -25.17
CA SER A 225 3.73 -11.15 -25.70
C SER A 225 4.85 -11.26 -24.65
N LEU A 226 4.55 -11.04 -23.36
CA LEU A 226 5.50 -11.30 -22.26
C LEU A 226 5.94 -12.76 -22.24
N LEU A 227 4.98 -13.67 -22.37
CA LEU A 227 5.22 -15.11 -22.27
C LEU A 227 5.94 -15.68 -23.49
N GLN A 228 5.94 -14.95 -24.62
CA GLN A 228 6.58 -15.35 -25.87
C GLN A 228 8.02 -14.81 -25.99
N ASP A 229 8.37 -13.72 -25.29
CA ASP A 229 9.72 -13.14 -25.34
C ASP A 229 10.66 -13.82 -24.32
N ILE A 230 11.26 -14.92 -24.76
CA ILE A 230 12.21 -15.73 -23.98
C ILE A 230 13.39 -14.90 -23.47
N ALA A 231 13.83 -13.88 -24.21
CA ALA A 231 15.00 -13.05 -23.86
C ALA A 231 14.77 -12.16 -22.62
N LEU A 232 13.52 -12.02 -22.18
CA LEU A 232 13.21 -11.32 -20.94
C LEU A 232 13.66 -12.15 -19.74
N PHE A 233 13.55 -13.47 -19.78
CA PHE A 233 13.83 -14.35 -18.64
C PHE A 233 15.35 -14.60 -18.48
N PRO A 234 15.88 -14.72 -17.24
CA PRO A 234 15.20 -14.95 -15.97
C PRO A 234 14.84 -13.68 -15.19
N TRP A 235 14.62 -12.55 -15.87
CA TRP A 235 14.36 -11.26 -15.24
C TRP A 235 13.30 -11.34 -14.13
N ILE A 236 12.24 -12.14 -14.28
CA ILE A 236 11.21 -12.33 -13.26
C ILE A 236 11.19 -13.80 -12.83
N LYS A 237 11.15 -14.06 -11.51
CA LYS A 237 11.06 -15.41 -10.93
C LYS A 237 9.64 -15.83 -10.60
N ARG A 238 8.75 -14.88 -10.32
CA ARG A 238 7.34 -15.13 -9.97
C ARG A 238 6.45 -14.18 -10.75
N LEU A 239 5.50 -14.75 -11.50
CA LEU A 239 4.49 -14.01 -12.23
C LEU A 239 3.11 -14.32 -11.64
N SER A 240 2.31 -13.31 -11.31
CA SER A 240 0.92 -13.51 -10.93
C SER A 240 0.01 -12.59 -11.73
N VAL A 241 -1.20 -13.04 -12.00
CA VAL A 241 -2.20 -12.33 -12.78
C VAL A 241 -3.52 -12.40 -12.03
N THR A 242 -4.08 -11.23 -11.75
CA THR A 242 -5.40 -11.01 -11.16
C THR A 242 -6.29 -10.32 -12.17
N SER A 243 -7.58 -10.66 -12.21
CA SER A 243 -8.55 -10.04 -13.11
C SER A 243 -9.95 -10.21 -12.52
N LEU A 244 -10.88 -9.31 -12.88
CA LEU A 244 -12.30 -9.43 -12.52
C LEU A 244 -12.92 -10.69 -13.14
N GLU A 245 -12.56 -10.99 -14.39
CA GLU A 245 -12.94 -12.22 -15.07
C GLU A 245 -11.83 -13.25 -14.92
N SER A 246 -12.19 -14.52 -14.74
CA SER A 246 -11.21 -15.60 -14.62
C SER A 246 -10.28 -15.61 -15.85
N PRO A 247 -8.94 -15.50 -15.70
CA PRO A 247 -8.01 -15.53 -16.83
C PRO A 247 -8.11 -16.79 -17.68
N LYS A 248 -8.76 -17.83 -17.14
CA LYS A 248 -9.09 -19.08 -17.84
C LYS A 248 -9.95 -18.90 -19.07
N HIS A 249 -10.70 -17.80 -19.16
CA HIS A 249 -11.51 -17.48 -20.34
C HIS A 249 -10.68 -17.00 -21.53
N TYR A 250 -9.43 -16.57 -21.32
CA TYR A 250 -8.62 -15.90 -22.35
C TYR A 250 -7.34 -16.64 -22.72
N LEU A 251 -6.88 -17.52 -21.84
CA LEU A 251 -5.65 -18.29 -21.96
C LEU A 251 -5.98 -19.73 -21.66
N SER A 252 -5.70 -20.65 -22.58
CA SER A 252 -5.84 -22.07 -22.27
C SER A 252 -4.68 -22.54 -21.40
N ARG A 253 -4.93 -23.55 -20.55
CA ARG A 253 -3.87 -24.18 -19.72
C ARG A 253 -2.74 -24.75 -20.59
N GLN A 254 -3.05 -25.24 -21.79
CA GLN A 254 -2.07 -25.84 -22.70
C GLN A 254 -1.15 -24.78 -23.32
N GLU A 255 -1.69 -23.65 -23.79
CA GLU A 255 -0.89 -22.52 -24.28
C GLU A 255 0.05 -21.99 -23.20
N LEU A 256 -0.46 -21.86 -21.98
CA LEU A 256 0.33 -21.34 -20.87
C LEU A 256 1.44 -22.33 -20.48
N LYS A 257 1.13 -23.64 -20.43
CA LYS A 257 2.15 -24.68 -20.20
C LYS A 257 3.22 -24.70 -21.29
N ALA A 258 2.82 -24.61 -22.56
CA ALA A 258 3.74 -24.58 -23.69
C ALA A 258 4.68 -23.37 -23.62
N SER A 259 4.15 -22.21 -23.24
CA SER A 259 4.94 -21.00 -23.03
C SER A 259 5.92 -21.19 -21.86
N LEU A 260 5.47 -21.68 -20.70
CA LEU A 260 6.32 -21.88 -19.53
C LEU A 260 7.52 -22.79 -19.77
N LEU A 261 7.34 -23.87 -20.55
CA LEU A 261 8.44 -24.79 -20.87
C LEU A 261 9.60 -24.11 -21.64
N GLN A 262 9.33 -22.98 -22.29
CA GLN A 262 10.32 -22.21 -23.04
C GLN A 262 11.01 -21.14 -22.17
N LEU A 263 10.46 -20.81 -21.01
CA LEU A 263 10.92 -19.69 -20.17
C LEU A 263 11.84 -20.18 -19.05
N GLN A 264 13.14 -20.26 -19.34
CA GLN A 264 14.14 -20.63 -18.34
C GLN A 264 14.28 -19.57 -17.23
N GLY A 265 14.11 -19.99 -15.98
CA GLY A 265 14.29 -19.16 -14.77
C GLY A 265 13.04 -18.47 -14.23
N LEU A 266 11.88 -18.66 -14.86
CA LEU A 266 10.58 -18.38 -14.23
C LEU A 266 10.19 -19.59 -13.38
N ASN A 267 10.00 -19.41 -12.07
CA ASN A 267 9.75 -20.54 -11.15
C ASN A 267 8.26 -20.80 -10.93
N ARG A 268 7.42 -19.76 -10.97
CA ARG A 268 5.99 -19.88 -10.65
C ARG A 268 5.17 -18.87 -11.44
N ILE A 269 4.04 -19.34 -11.96
CA ILE A 269 2.99 -18.48 -12.50
C ILE A 269 1.65 -18.76 -11.82
N THR A 270 0.94 -17.70 -11.44
CA THR A 270 -0.39 -17.77 -10.88
C THR A 270 -1.36 -16.91 -11.70
N ALA A 271 -2.22 -17.51 -12.52
CA ALA A 271 -3.13 -16.77 -13.41
C ALA A 271 -4.53 -17.43 -13.44
N GLY A 272 -5.17 -17.54 -12.28
CA GLY A 272 -6.36 -18.40 -12.06
C GLY A 272 -6.06 -19.90 -12.01
N TRP A 273 -4.86 -20.30 -12.45
CA TRP A 273 -4.20 -21.56 -12.14
C TRP A 273 -2.93 -21.27 -11.35
N ASP A 274 -2.51 -22.20 -10.50
CA ASP A 274 -1.20 -22.17 -9.87
C ASP A 274 -0.31 -23.20 -10.56
N MET A 275 0.71 -22.74 -11.28
CA MET A 275 1.64 -23.60 -12.01
C MET A 275 3.08 -23.31 -11.59
N ILE A 276 3.77 -24.38 -11.20
CA ILE A 276 5.19 -24.36 -10.86
C ILE A 276 5.93 -24.77 -12.13
N ALA A 277 6.77 -23.88 -12.65
CA ALA A 277 7.70 -24.19 -13.72
C ALA A 277 8.96 -24.76 -13.06
N LEU A 278 9.22 -26.04 -13.32
CA LEU A 278 10.36 -26.81 -12.78
C LEU A 278 11.58 -26.63 -13.68
#